data_AF-A0A438ISC4-F1
#
_entry.id   AF-A0A438ISC4-F1
#
_cell.length_a   1.000
_cell.length_b   1.000
_cell.length_c   1.000
_cell.angle_alpha   90.00
_cell.angle_beta   90.00
_cell.angle_gamma   90.00
#
_symmetry.space_group_name_H-M   'P 1'
#
loop_
_entity.id
_entity.type
_entity.pdbx_description
1 polymer ?
#
loop_
_entity_poly.entity_id
_entity_poly.type
_entity_poly.pdbx_seq_one_letter_code
_entity_poly.pdbx_strand_id
1 'polypeptide(L)'
;MQVQDSLPFSIGFSSDEVPICTMTNSILFPKGQPIPSAKILTFQRSSLFHLEAFYANPNELPAGMPSKIGCFTIGPFQASHGAKVKVKVHLNVHGIVTVESASLIEDHEDDSVTRDHAQLNSDKMEAESVSGSGSSVAVENGVEDGTSTQSKSSQTTSAELSEAQEKEIQLTQQDRTVEQTKEKKNALESYVYDMRNKLFHTYRSFASDQEREGISRSLQQTEDWLYEDGDDETENAYSSRLEDLKMLVDPIENRYKDEEARAQATRDLLNCIVEHRMSVGSLPPNDGEQILNECNKAEQWLRERTQQQESLSKNTDPVLWSSDIKKMTEDLDLKCKNILGSRTSPNPEDHKGTGP
;
A
#
# COMPACT_ATOMS: atom_id res chain seq x y z
N MET A 1 -25.67 -22.48 3.52
CA MET A 1 -26.93 -21.97 2.95
C MET A 1 -26.61 -20.72 2.17
N GLN A 2 -26.95 -20.67 0.89
CA GLN A 2 -26.91 -19.42 0.12
C GLN A 2 -28.23 -18.71 0.39
N VAL A 3 -28.17 -17.48 0.93
CA VAL A 3 -29.37 -16.66 1.15
C VAL A 3 -29.80 -16.11 -0.21
N GLN A 4 -31.05 -16.34 -0.58
CA GLN A 4 -31.63 -15.90 -1.84
C GLN A 4 -32.71 -14.86 -1.53
N ASP A 5 -32.50 -13.65 -2.03
CA ASP A 5 -33.46 -12.55 -1.87
C ASP A 5 -34.52 -12.61 -2.98
N SER A 6 -35.61 -11.85 -2.84
CA SER A 6 -36.74 -11.85 -3.77
C SER A 6 -37.14 -10.44 -4.20
N LEU A 7 -37.56 -10.30 -5.46
CA LEU A 7 -37.93 -9.02 -6.04
C LEU A 7 -39.27 -8.52 -5.46
N PRO A 8 -39.33 -7.34 -4.81
CA PRO A 8 -40.52 -6.88 -4.10
C PRO A 8 -41.64 -6.33 -5.01
N PHE A 9 -41.35 -5.97 -6.26
CA PHE A 9 -42.29 -5.39 -7.21
C PHE A 9 -42.18 -6.06 -8.59
N SER A 10 -43.30 -6.20 -9.30
CA SER A 10 -43.27 -6.72 -10.67
C SER A 10 -42.66 -5.68 -11.63
N ILE A 11 -41.67 -6.09 -12.42
CA ILE A 11 -41.02 -5.27 -13.43
C ILE A 11 -41.44 -5.72 -14.82
N GLY A 12 -41.96 -4.78 -15.61
CA GLY A 12 -42.31 -4.94 -17.01
C GLY A 12 -41.37 -4.21 -17.95
N PHE A 13 -41.48 -4.53 -19.24
CA PHE A 13 -40.69 -3.91 -20.31
C PHE A 13 -41.55 -3.53 -21.51
N SER A 14 -41.26 -2.37 -22.10
CA SER A 14 -41.86 -1.87 -23.34
C SER A 14 -40.77 -1.52 -24.35
N SER A 15 -41.08 -1.69 -25.64
CA SER A 15 -40.19 -1.30 -26.74
C SER A 15 -40.87 -0.20 -27.57
N ASP A 16 -40.25 0.98 -27.64
CA ASP A 16 -40.78 2.18 -28.32
C ASP A 16 -42.29 2.42 -28.01
N GLU A 17 -42.63 2.46 -26.72
CA GLU A 17 -44.00 2.66 -26.19
C GLU A 17 -45.01 1.54 -26.51
N VAL A 18 -44.59 0.45 -27.18
CA VAL A 18 -45.39 -0.75 -27.38
C VAL A 18 -45.05 -1.78 -26.30
N PRO A 19 -46.02 -2.27 -25.50
CA PRO A 19 -45.79 -3.33 -24.54
C PRO A 19 -45.27 -4.60 -25.23
N ILE A 20 -44.26 -5.23 -24.65
CA ILE A 20 -43.75 -6.51 -25.18
C ILE A 20 -44.81 -7.58 -24.88
N CYS A 21 -45.32 -8.23 -25.94
CA CYS A 21 -46.30 -9.31 -25.83
C CYS A 21 -45.67 -10.57 -25.20
N THR A 22 -45.50 -10.57 -23.89
CA THR A 22 -45.40 -11.79 -23.08
C THR A 22 -46.75 -12.05 -22.40
N MET A 23 -47.03 -13.32 -22.09
CA MET A 23 -48.35 -13.89 -21.77
C MET A 23 -49.24 -13.16 -20.73
N THR A 24 -48.74 -12.15 -20.00
CA THR A 24 -49.56 -11.26 -19.17
C THR A 24 -48.90 -9.87 -19.06
N ASN A 25 -49.61 -8.82 -19.51
CA ASN A 25 -49.37 -7.40 -19.21
C ASN A 25 -47.90 -6.92 -19.26
N SER A 26 -47.09 -7.37 -20.23
CA SER A 26 -45.68 -6.96 -20.40
C SER A 26 -44.75 -7.19 -19.19
N ILE A 27 -45.16 -8.03 -18.23
CA ILE A 27 -44.37 -8.35 -17.03
C ILE A 27 -43.25 -9.30 -17.40
N LEU A 28 -42.00 -8.91 -17.10
CA LEU A 28 -40.83 -9.74 -17.32
C LEU A 28 -40.35 -10.38 -16.02
N PHE A 29 -40.27 -9.64 -14.92
CA PHE A 29 -39.90 -10.18 -13.61
C PHE A 29 -41.06 -10.01 -12.62
N PRO A 30 -41.82 -11.06 -12.29
CA PRO A 30 -42.92 -10.94 -11.33
C PRO A 30 -42.44 -10.71 -9.89
N LYS A 31 -43.27 -10.04 -9.10
CA LYS A 31 -43.13 -9.91 -7.65
C LYS A 31 -42.92 -11.29 -6.98
N GLY A 32 -41.96 -11.36 -6.06
CA GLY A 32 -41.58 -12.57 -5.34
C GLY A 32 -40.61 -13.47 -6.11
N GLN A 33 -40.22 -13.12 -7.34
CA GLN A 33 -39.21 -13.88 -8.08
C GLN A 33 -37.85 -13.76 -7.37
N PRO A 34 -37.09 -14.85 -7.22
CA PRO A 34 -35.76 -14.77 -6.62
C PRO A 34 -34.77 -13.97 -7.48
N ILE A 35 -33.83 -13.29 -6.81
CA ILE A 35 -32.70 -12.60 -7.44
C ILE A 35 -31.38 -13.33 -7.14
N PRO A 36 -30.39 -13.33 -8.06
CA PRO A 36 -30.41 -12.72 -9.39
C PRO A 36 -31.23 -13.53 -10.41
N SER A 37 -31.65 -12.90 -11.51
CA SER A 37 -32.37 -13.57 -12.59
C SER A 37 -32.07 -12.95 -13.96
N ALA A 38 -32.04 -13.75 -15.02
CA ALA A 38 -31.88 -13.27 -16.39
C ALA A 38 -33.03 -13.77 -17.27
N LYS A 39 -33.47 -12.93 -18.21
CA LYS A 39 -34.45 -13.28 -19.24
C LYS A 39 -34.00 -12.78 -20.60
N ILE A 40 -34.27 -13.58 -21.62
CA ILE A 40 -33.95 -13.24 -23.01
C ILE A 40 -35.23 -12.84 -23.72
N LEU A 41 -35.21 -11.68 -24.37
CA LEU A 41 -36.27 -11.15 -25.21
C LEU A 41 -35.81 -11.21 -26.66
N THR A 42 -36.71 -11.55 -27.58
CA THR A 42 -36.42 -11.56 -29.02
C THR A 42 -37.33 -10.56 -29.71
N PHE A 43 -36.75 -9.65 -30.48
CA PHE A 43 -37.46 -8.60 -31.22
C PHE A 43 -37.19 -8.74 -32.71
N GLN A 44 -38.19 -8.50 -33.56
CA GLN A 44 -37.97 -8.40 -35.01
C GLN A 44 -37.78 -6.92 -35.38
N ARG A 45 -36.53 -6.45 -35.35
CA ARG A 45 -36.15 -5.05 -35.58
C ARG A 45 -34.89 -5.00 -36.44
N SER A 46 -34.87 -4.08 -37.39
CA SER A 46 -33.73 -3.84 -38.31
C SER A 46 -33.02 -2.50 -38.04
N SER A 47 -33.44 -1.76 -37.01
CA SER A 47 -32.89 -0.44 -36.65
C SER A 47 -32.75 -0.29 -35.13
N LEU A 48 -32.08 0.77 -34.70
CA LEU A 48 -32.00 1.19 -33.30
C LEU A 48 -33.41 1.35 -32.69
N PHE A 49 -33.58 0.91 -31.45
CA PHE A 49 -34.84 1.03 -30.70
C PHE A 49 -34.59 1.28 -29.20
N HIS A 50 -35.62 1.71 -28.48
CA HIS A 50 -35.57 1.94 -27.04
C HIS A 50 -36.32 0.85 -26.29
N LEU A 51 -35.70 0.32 -25.25
CA LEU A 51 -36.27 -0.64 -24.32
C LEU A 51 -36.43 0.06 -22.96
N GLU A 52 -37.66 0.19 -22.48
CA GLU A 52 -37.96 0.84 -21.21
C GLU A 52 -38.37 -0.19 -20.15
N ALA A 53 -37.76 -0.10 -18.97
CA ALA A 53 -38.14 -0.88 -17.80
C ALA A 53 -39.05 -0.04 -16.89
N PHE A 54 -40.14 -0.63 -16.40
CA PHE A 54 -41.10 0.04 -15.53
C PHE A 54 -41.72 -0.92 -14.50
N TYR A 55 -42.21 -0.38 -13.40
CA TYR A 55 -43.01 -1.13 -12.43
C TYR A 55 -44.41 -1.38 -12.97
N ALA A 56 -44.80 -2.65 -13.07
CA ALA A 56 -46.06 -3.05 -13.70
C ALA A 56 -47.30 -2.62 -12.90
N ASN A 57 -47.17 -2.44 -11.57
CA ASN A 57 -48.27 -2.07 -10.67
C ASN A 57 -47.95 -0.74 -9.94
N PRO A 58 -48.22 0.44 -10.54
CA PRO A 58 -47.92 1.73 -9.91
C PRO A 58 -48.62 1.95 -8.56
N ASN A 59 -49.79 1.33 -8.36
CA ASN A 59 -50.56 1.45 -7.11
C ASN A 59 -49.90 0.75 -5.92
N GLU A 60 -48.95 -0.17 -6.15
CA GLU A 60 -48.17 -0.81 -5.09
C GLU A 60 -46.95 0.02 -4.69
N LEU A 61 -46.63 1.07 -5.44
CA LEU A 61 -45.47 1.92 -5.17
C LEU A 61 -45.81 2.94 -4.08
N PRO A 62 -44.85 3.29 -3.21
CA PRO A 62 -44.95 4.44 -2.32
C PRO A 62 -45.34 5.71 -3.09
N ALA A 63 -46.16 6.56 -2.46
CA ALA A 63 -46.63 7.80 -3.06
C ALA A 63 -45.45 8.69 -3.51
N GLY A 64 -45.51 9.18 -4.75
CA GLY A 64 -44.48 10.04 -5.35
C GLY A 64 -43.36 9.29 -6.10
N MET A 65 -43.36 7.96 -6.12
CA MET A 65 -42.39 7.18 -6.90
C MET A 65 -42.75 7.18 -8.41
N PRO A 66 -41.79 7.43 -9.31
CA PRO A 66 -42.01 7.24 -10.74
C PRO A 66 -42.18 5.74 -11.08
N SER A 67 -43.11 5.43 -11.98
CA SER A 67 -43.30 4.06 -12.48
C SER A 67 -42.17 3.60 -13.40
N LYS A 68 -41.46 4.53 -14.05
CA LYS A 68 -40.34 4.26 -14.94
C LYS A 68 -39.06 4.00 -14.14
N ILE A 69 -38.40 2.89 -14.45
CA ILE A 69 -37.15 2.45 -13.80
C ILE A 69 -35.92 2.92 -14.59
N GLY A 70 -35.95 2.76 -15.91
CA GLY A 70 -34.84 3.13 -16.79
C GLY A 70 -35.16 2.91 -18.26
N CYS A 71 -34.35 3.49 -19.14
CA CYS A 71 -34.48 3.34 -20.59
C CYS A 71 -33.14 2.94 -21.19
N PHE A 72 -33.14 1.94 -22.07
CA PHE A 72 -31.97 1.37 -22.71
C PHE A 72 -32.08 1.59 -24.22
N THR A 73 -31.05 2.18 -24.82
CA THR A 73 -30.93 2.31 -26.27
C THR A 73 -30.19 1.09 -26.81
N ILE A 74 -30.85 0.34 -27.68
CA ILE A 74 -30.36 -0.94 -28.24
C ILE A 74 -30.05 -0.72 -29.72
N GLY A 75 -28.77 -0.85 -30.10
CA GLY A 75 -28.29 -0.67 -31.48
C GLY A 75 -27.27 0.48 -31.62
N PRO A 76 -26.94 0.91 -32.86
CA PRO A 76 -27.59 0.54 -34.12
C PRO A 76 -27.27 -0.88 -34.59
N PHE A 77 -28.17 -1.45 -35.39
CA PHE A 77 -27.97 -2.71 -36.13
C PHE A 77 -28.04 -2.43 -37.62
N GLN A 78 -27.20 -3.09 -38.43
CA GLN A 78 -27.33 -3.08 -39.89
C GLN A 78 -27.86 -4.44 -40.32
N ALA A 79 -29.17 -4.55 -40.54
CA ALA A 79 -29.80 -5.84 -40.78
C ALA A 79 -30.75 -5.82 -41.99
N SER A 80 -30.82 -6.96 -42.69
CA SER A 80 -31.72 -7.21 -43.82
C SER A 80 -33.18 -7.41 -43.36
N HIS A 81 -34.11 -7.41 -44.31
CA HIS A 81 -35.56 -7.50 -44.04
C HIS A 81 -35.89 -8.85 -43.37
N GLY A 82 -36.22 -8.85 -42.07
CA GLY A 82 -36.58 -10.06 -41.32
C GLY A 82 -35.69 -10.41 -40.12
N ALA A 83 -34.62 -9.66 -39.86
CA ALA A 83 -33.69 -9.98 -38.78
C ALA A 83 -34.31 -9.89 -37.37
N LYS A 84 -33.79 -10.74 -36.48
CA LYS A 84 -34.21 -10.84 -35.07
C LYS A 84 -33.08 -10.38 -34.16
N VAL A 85 -33.39 -9.55 -33.17
CA VAL A 85 -32.45 -9.12 -32.13
C VAL A 85 -32.79 -9.85 -30.84
N LYS A 86 -31.85 -10.60 -30.27
CA LYS A 86 -31.95 -11.16 -28.91
C LYS A 86 -31.34 -10.19 -27.92
N VAL A 87 -32.12 -9.77 -26.93
CA VAL A 87 -31.69 -8.91 -25.82
C VAL A 87 -31.74 -9.72 -24.53
N LYS A 88 -30.60 -9.88 -23.87
CA LYS A 88 -30.51 -10.50 -22.56
C LYS A 88 -30.63 -9.41 -21.49
N VAL A 89 -31.72 -9.47 -20.73
CA VAL A 89 -32.00 -8.58 -19.60
C VAL A 89 -31.63 -9.31 -18.31
N HIS A 90 -30.90 -8.64 -17.44
CA HIS A 90 -30.42 -9.18 -16.17
C HIS A 90 -30.89 -8.35 -14.99
N LEU A 91 -31.43 -9.02 -13.99
CA LEU A 91 -31.72 -8.50 -12.66
C LEU A 91 -30.60 -9.01 -11.73
N ASN A 92 -29.70 -8.11 -11.34
CA ASN A 92 -28.51 -8.48 -10.57
C ASN A 92 -28.81 -8.76 -9.09
N VAL A 93 -27.78 -9.15 -8.34
CA VAL A 93 -27.88 -9.45 -6.89
C VAL A 93 -28.31 -8.24 -6.05
N HIS A 94 -28.16 -7.02 -6.56
CA HIS A 94 -28.59 -5.78 -5.90
C HIS A 94 -30.03 -5.38 -6.26
N GLY A 95 -30.74 -6.20 -7.04
CA GLY A 95 -32.09 -5.88 -7.52
C GLY A 95 -32.13 -4.82 -8.62
N ILE A 96 -30.99 -4.51 -9.24
CA ILE A 96 -30.90 -3.54 -10.33
C ILE A 96 -31.06 -4.27 -11.66
N VAL A 97 -31.94 -3.73 -12.49
CA VAL A 97 -32.19 -4.21 -13.85
C VAL A 97 -31.20 -3.57 -14.83
N THR A 98 -30.53 -4.40 -15.62
CA THR A 98 -29.63 -3.99 -16.70
C THR A 98 -29.90 -4.78 -17.97
N VAL A 99 -29.51 -4.23 -19.12
CA VAL A 99 -29.36 -5.01 -20.36
C VAL A 99 -27.93 -5.51 -20.41
N GLU A 100 -27.76 -6.83 -20.38
CA GLU A 100 -26.44 -7.49 -20.34
C GLU A 100 -25.85 -7.63 -21.74
N SER A 101 -26.66 -7.97 -22.73
CA SER A 101 -26.23 -8.05 -24.13
C SER A 101 -27.40 -7.90 -25.10
N ALA A 102 -27.09 -7.48 -26.33
CA ALA A 102 -28.00 -7.48 -27.46
C ALA A 102 -27.26 -8.00 -28.70
N SER A 103 -27.82 -8.98 -29.40
CA SER A 103 -27.20 -9.58 -30.58
C SER A 103 -28.19 -9.82 -31.71
N LEU A 104 -27.73 -9.62 -32.95
CA LEU A 104 -28.49 -9.88 -34.18
C LEU A 104 -28.47 -11.36 -34.54
N ILE A 105 -29.59 -11.87 -35.05
CA ILE A 105 -29.77 -13.21 -35.57
C ILE A 105 -30.42 -13.09 -36.94
N GLU A 106 -29.69 -13.56 -37.95
CA GLU A 106 -30.17 -13.69 -39.32
C GLU A 106 -30.58 -15.16 -39.55
N ASP A 107 -31.82 -15.37 -39.97
CA ASP A 107 -32.28 -16.70 -40.37
C ASP A 107 -31.74 -16.95 -41.78
N HIS A 108 -30.59 -17.63 -41.90
CA HIS A 108 -30.11 -18.10 -43.20
C HIS A 108 -30.95 -19.33 -43.59
N GLU A 109 -31.95 -19.15 -44.46
CA GLU A 109 -32.64 -20.27 -45.11
C GLU A 109 -31.64 -20.94 -46.08
N ASP A 110 -30.99 -22.00 -45.63
CA ASP A 110 -30.11 -22.82 -46.47
C ASP A 110 -30.96 -23.80 -47.28
N ASP A 111 -31.30 -23.39 -48.50
CA ASP A 111 -32.13 -24.15 -49.44
C ASP A 111 -31.24 -25.13 -50.23
N SER A 112 -31.20 -26.41 -49.85
CA SER A 112 -30.72 -27.46 -50.75
C SER A 112 -31.40 -28.81 -50.55
N VAL A 113 -32.07 -29.29 -51.61
CA VAL A 113 -32.53 -30.68 -51.78
C VAL A 113 -31.91 -31.23 -53.06
N THR A 114 -31.05 -32.26 -52.99
CA THR A 114 -31.21 -33.59 -53.62
C THR A 114 -29.94 -34.47 -53.54
N ARG A 115 -30.13 -35.71 -53.04
CA ARG A 115 -29.64 -37.05 -53.49
C ARG A 115 -28.58 -37.11 -54.62
N ASP A 116 -27.62 -38.04 -54.70
CA ASP A 116 -27.39 -39.35 -54.05
C ASP A 116 -25.95 -39.87 -54.38
N HIS A 117 -25.46 -40.80 -53.54
CA HIS A 117 -24.47 -41.87 -53.76
C HIS A 117 -22.96 -41.61 -54.03
N ALA A 118 -22.12 -42.00 -53.04
CA ALA A 118 -21.27 -43.22 -53.02
C ALA A 118 -20.08 -43.05 -52.02
N GLN A 119 -20.13 -43.60 -50.81
CA GLN A 119 -19.67 -44.94 -50.37
C GLN A 119 -18.16 -45.07 -50.03
N LEU A 120 -17.93 -45.63 -48.83
CA LEU A 120 -16.81 -46.46 -48.34
C LEU A 120 -15.76 -45.83 -47.39
N ASN A 121 -15.96 -46.20 -46.11
CA ASN A 121 -15.07 -46.97 -45.23
C ASN A 121 -13.73 -46.39 -44.74
N SER A 122 -13.61 -46.38 -43.42
CA SER A 122 -12.72 -47.21 -42.57
C SER A 122 -11.88 -46.41 -41.58
N ASP A 123 -12.08 -46.75 -40.29
CA ASP A 123 -11.05 -47.02 -39.26
C ASP A 123 -10.08 -45.88 -38.87
N LYS A 124 -9.65 -45.66 -37.61
CA LYS A 124 -9.75 -46.36 -36.32
C LYS A 124 -8.82 -45.62 -35.33
N MET A 125 -9.21 -45.62 -34.05
CA MET A 125 -8.42 -45.49 -32.78
C MET A 125 -7.50 -44.28 -32.56
N GLU A 126 -7.78 -43.51 -31.50
CA GLU A 126 -7.18 -43.56 -30.15
C GLU A 126 -5.73 -43.04 -30.07
N ALA A 127 -5.50 -42.01 -29.25
CA ALA A 127 -5.11 -42.18 -27.85
C ALA A 127 -4.61 -40.84 -27.27
N GLU A 128 -4.88 -40.67 -25.98
CA GLU A 128 -4.51 -39.53 -25.14
C GLU A 128 -2.99 -39.37 -24.95
N SER A 129 -2.53 -38.15 -24.69
CA SER A 129 -1.51 -37.92 -23.64
C SER A 129 -1.42 -36.46 -23.15
N VAL A 130 -1.57 -36.40 -21.83
CA VAL A 130 -1.33 -35.40 -20.78
C VAL A 130 -0.20 -34.36 -20.92
N SER A 131 -0.55 -33.15 -20.47
CA SER A 131 0.19 -32.07 -19.76
C SER A 131 1.52 -31.49 -20.26
N GLY A 132 1.55 -30.16 -20.33
CA GLY A 132 2.78 -29.35 -20.27
C GLY A 132 2.48 -27.84 -20.26
N SER A 133 2.62 -27.23 -19.08
CA SER A 133 2.53 -25.78 -18.81
C SER A 133 3.43 -24.94 -19.73
N GLY A 134 2.91 -23.83 -20.26
CA GLY A 134 3.70 -22.85 -21.00
C GLY A 134 2.85 -21.67 -21.45
N SER A 135 3.04 -20.53 -20.79
CA SER A 135 2.51 -19.23 -21.16
C SER A 135 2.87 -18.87 -22.60
N SER A 136 1.87 -18.59 -23.44
CA SER A 136 2.05 -17.79 -24.65
C SER A 136 0.78 -17.04 -24.99
N VAL A 137 0.99 -15.74 -25.18
CA VAL A 137 0.07 -14.80 -25.81
C VAL A 137 -0.35 -15.36 -27.17
N ALA A 138 -1.65 -15.54 -27.37
CA ALA A 138 -2.23 -15.79 -28.68
C ALA A 138 -3.43 -14.84 -28.85
N VAL A 139 -3.21 -13.88 -29.73
CA VAL A 139 -4.25 -13.16 -30.45
C VAL A 139 -5.14 -14.19 -31.14
N GLU A 140 -6.43 -14.18 -30.86
CA GLU A 140 -7.41 -14.79 -31.74
C GLU A 140 -8.53 -13.79 -32.00
N ASN A 141 -8.57 -13.38 -33.26
CA ASN A 141 -9.62 -12.58 -33.86
C ASN A 141 -10.94 -13.35 -33.77
N GLY A 142 -11.83 -12.90 -32.88
CA GLY A 142 -13.27 -13.08 -33.03
C GLY A 142 -13.85 -11.72 -33.38
N VAL A 143 -14.40 -11.58 -34.59
CA VAL A 143 -15.07 -10.36 -35.05
C VAL A 143 -16.28 -10.11 -34.16
N GLU A 144 -16.12 -9.27 -33.14
CA GLU A 144 -17.23 -8.64 -32.42
C GLU A 144 -17.80 -7.55 -33.32
N ASP A 145 -18.90 -7.87 -34.00
CA ASP A 145 -19.71 -6.86 -34.67
C ASP A 145 -20.28 -5.90 -33.60
N GLY A 146 -19.80 -4.66 -33.65
CA GLY A 146 -19.94 -3.67 -32.59
C GLY A 146 -21.38 -3.22 -32.36
N THR A 147 -22.04 -3.84 -31.38
CA THR A 147 -23.35 -3.38 -30.88
C THR A 147 -23.14 -2.48 -29.66
N SER A 148 -23.51 -1.20 -29.75
CA SER A 148 -23.51 -0.29 -28.60
C SER A 148 -24.82 -0.44 -27.81
N THR A 149 -24.73 -0.59 -26.48
CA THR A 149 -25.89 -0.51 -25.58
C THR A 149 -25.65 0.66 -24.64
N GLN A 150 -26.47 1.71 -24.73
CA GLN A 150 -26.42 2.84 -23.80
C GLN A 150 -27.61 2.78 -22.86
N SER A 151 -27.37 2.71 -21.56
CA SER A 151 -28.40 2.77 -20.54
C SER A 151 -28.56 4.18 -19.99
N LYS A 152 -29.77 4.74 -20.07
CA LYS A 152 -30.21 5.90 -19.30
C LYS A 152 -30.95 5.39 -18.06
N SER A 153 -30.19 4.98 -17.05
CA SER A 153 -30.68 4.67 -15.71
C SER A 153 -30.66 5.95 -14.85
N SER A 154 -31.28 5.93 -13.67
CA SER A 154 -31.22 7.02 -12.67
C SER A 154 -29.81 7.20 -12.04
N GLN A 155 -28.77 6.74 -12.74
CA GLN A 155 -27.37 6.78 -12.31
C GLN A 155 -26.72 8.07 -12.81
N THR A 156 -25.91 8.66 -11.94
CA THR A 156 -25.01 9.78 -12.23
C THR A 156 -24.23 9.52 -13.51
N THR A 157 -24.13 10.52 -14.38
CA THR A 157 -23.36 10.39 -15.63
C THR A 157 -21.88 10.17 -15.33
N SER A 158 -21.13 9.56 -16.26
CA SER A 158 -19.68 9.36 -16.10
C SER A 158 -18.94 10.69 -15.80
N ALA A 159 -19.39 11.79 -16.43
CA ALA A 159 -18.82 13.12 -16.20
C ALA A 159 -19.10 13.63 -14.78
N GLU A 160 -20.35 13.57 -14.31
CA GLU A 160 -20.71 13.98 -12.94
C GLU A 160 -20.04 13.10 -11.88
N LEU A 161 -19.85 11.81 -12.15
CA LEU A 161 -19.14 10.89 -11.26
C LEU A 161 -17.66 11.26 -11.17
N SER A 162 -17.02 11.55 -12.30
CA SER A 162 -15.63 12.02 -12.35
C SER A 162 -15.46 13.34 -11.59
N GLU A 163 -16.36 14.30 -11.77
CA GLU A 163 -16.33 15.58 -11.05
C GLU A 163 -16.50 15.39 -9.54
N ALA A 164 -17.44 14.53 -9.12
CA ALA A 164 -17.65 14.21 -7.71
C ALA A 164 -16.42 13.54 -7.09
N GLN A 165 -15.76 12.63 -7.81
CA GLN A 165 -14.52 11.98 -7.36
C GLN A 165 -13.36 12.97 -7.22
N GLU A 166 -13.18 13.86 -8.18
CA GLU A 166 -12.13 14.89 -8.10
C GLU A 166 -12.34 15.81 -6.90
N LYS A 167 -13.59 16.23 -6.68
CA LYS A 167 -13.95 17.04 -5.52
C LYS A 167 -13.71 16.32 -4.19
N GLU A 168 -14.04 15.03 -4.11
CA GLU A 168 -13.79 14.21 -2.92
C GLU A 168 -12.28 14.12 -2.61
N ILE A 169 -11.45 13.91 -3.64
CA ILE A 169 -9.99 13.88 -3.49
C ILE A 169 -9.47 15.24 -3.00
N GLN A 170 -9.98 16.34 -3.55
CA GLN A 170 -9.59 17.69 -3.15
C GLN A 170 -9.92 17.96 -1.67
N LEU A 171 -11.14 17.63 -1.24
CA LEU A 171 -11.58 17.81 0.14
C LEU A 171 -10.77 16.93 1.10
N THR A 172 -10.55 15.66 0.75
CA THR A 172 -9.72 14.74 1.53
C THR A 172 -8.28 15.27 1.70
N GLN A 173 -7.70 15.82 0.63
CA GLN A 173 -6.35 16.37 0.68
C GLN A 173 -6.28 17.65 1.53
N GLN A 174 -7.31 18.49 1.48
CA GLN A 174 -7.42 19.67 2.33
C GLN A 174 -7.50 19.28 3.80
N ASP A 175 -8.37 18.34 4.16
CA ASP A 175 -8.54 17.86 5.54
C ASP A 175 -7.22 17.29 6.08
N ARG A 176 -6.53 16.48 5.28
CA ARG A 176 -5.21 15.94 5.63
C ARG A 176 -4.19 17.04 5.90
N THR A 177 -4.17 18.08 5.06
CA THR A 177 -3.20 19.19 5.19
C THR A 177 -3.46 19.97 6.49
N VAL A 178 -4.73 20.20 6.83
CA VAL A 178 -5.12 20.85 8.08
C VAL A 178 -4.70 20.00 9.29
N GLU A 179 -4.94 18.69 9.24
CA GLU A 179 -4.55 17.76 10.31
C GLU A 179 -3.02 17.73 10.51
N GLN A 180 -2.26 17.62 9.43
CA GLN A 180 -0.79 17.64 9.48
C GLN A 180 -0.25 18.95 10.04
N THR A 181 -0.82 20.08 9.63
CA THR A 181 -0.44 21.41 10.15
C THR A 181 -0.70 21.50 11.66
N LYS A 182 -1.86 21.02 12.11
CA LYS A 182 -2.20 20.97 13.54
C LYS A 182 -1.27 20.04 14.32
N GLU A 183 -0.90 18.90 13.76
CA GLU A 183 0.07 17.99 14.37
C GLU A 183 1.44 18.65 14.57
N LYS A 184 1.93 19.41 13.57
CA LYS A 184 3.20 20.15 13.71
C LYS A 184 3.13 21.24 14.77
N LYS A 185 2.02 21.99 14.84
CA LYS A 185 1.79 22.99 15.89
C LYS A 185 1.82 22.33 17.29
N ASN A 186 1.07 21.24 17.46
CA ASN A 186 1.03 20.49 18.72
C ASN A 186 2.41 19.91 19.10
N ALA A 187 3.16 19.41 18.11
CA ALA A 187 4.51 18.91 18.33
C ALA A 187 5.47 20.01 18.80
N LEU A 188 5.38 21.20 18.20
CA LEU A 188 6.16 22.38 18.62
C LEU A 188 5.79 22.82 20.04
N GLU A 189 4.49 22.97 20.33
CA GLU A 189 4.00 23.36 21.65
C GLU A 189 4.44 22.38 22.74
N SER A 190 4.27 21.07 22.48
CA SER A 190 4.70 20.00 23.39
C SER A 190 6.21 20.03 23.62
N TYR A 191 6.99 20.25 22.56
CA TYR A 191 8.45 20.35 22.65
C TYR A 191 8.87 21.55 23.50
N VAL A 192 8.25 22.72 23.31
CA VAL A 192 8.54 23.92 24.11
C VAL A 192 8.30 23.65 25.60
N TYR A 193 7.17 23.02 25.94
CA TYR A 193 6.83 22.68 27.33
C TYR A 193 7.80 21.66 27.95
N ASP A 194 8.07 20.57 27.25
CA ASP A 194 8.96 19.51 27.74
C ASP A 194 10.41 20.01 27.87
N MET A 195 10.91 20.76 26.88
CA MET A 195 12.28 21.27 26.92
C MET A 195 12.48 22.29 28.02
N ARG A 196 11.50 23.14 28.31
CA ARG A 196 11.57 24.06 29.45
C ARG A 196 11.79 23.30 30.76
N ASN A 197 11.04 22.22 30.99
CA ASN A 197 11.22 21.38 32.17
C ASN A 197 12.60 20.68 32.17
N LYS A 198 12.95 19.99 31.08
CA LYS A 198 14.22 19.26 30.98
C LYS A 198 15.44 20.16 31.15
N LEU A 199 15.42 21.37 30.60
CA LEU A 199 16.54 22.31 30.65
C LEU A 199 16.93 22.68 32.10
N PHE A 200 15.95 22.88 32.99
CA PHE A 200 16.22 23.28 34.38
C PHE A 200 16.39 22.10 35.36
N HIS A 201 15.97 20.91 34.96
CA HIS A 201 16.01 19.70 35.78
C HIS A 201 16.99 18.65 35.24
N THR A 202 16.63 17.98 34.14
CA THR A 202 17.38 16.86 33.57
C THR A 202 18.74 17.29 33.01
N TYR A 203 18.78 18.40 32.28
CA TYR A 203 19.97 18.88 31.56
C TYR A 203 20.78 19.91 32.34
N ARG A 204 20.38 20.20 33.59
CA ARG A 204 20.95 21.27 34.42
C ARG A 204 22.48 21.24 34.50
N SER A 205 23.08 20.05 34.60
CA SER A 205 24.53 19.88 34.72
C SER A 205 25.26 19.81 33.37
N PHE A 206 24.53 19.68 32.27
CA PHE A 206 25.04 19.48 30.91
C PHE A 206 24.93 20.73 30.03
N ALA A 207 24.23 21.75 30.52
CA ALA A 207 24.13 23.06 29.90
C ALA A 207 24.96 24.08 30.69
N SER A 208 25.69 24.94 29.98
CA SER A 208 26.25 26.16 30.56
C SER A 208 25.14 27.18 30.86
N ASP A 209 25.43 28.16 31.70
CA ASP A 209 24.47 29.24 31.98
C ASP A 209 24.11 30.02 30.71
N GLN A 210 25.10 30.26 29.83
CA GLN A 210 24.88 30.93 28.55
C GLN A 210 23.98 30.14 27.61
N GLU A 211 24.21 28.83 27.44
CA GLU A 211 23.36 27.96 26.64
C GLU A 211 21.94 27.91 27.21
N ARG A 212 21.81 27.75 28.53
CA ARG A 212 20.52 27.70 29.23
C ARG A 212 19.71 28.98 29.07
N GLU A 213 20.34 30.14 29.22
CA GLU A 213 19.70 31.43 29.01
C GLU A 213 19.31 31.63 27.54
N GLY A 214 20.18 31.26 26.60
CA GLY A 214 19.93 31.32 25.16
C GLY A 214 18.72 30.48 24.74
N ILE A 215 18.70 29.22 25.16
CA ILE A 215 17.59 28.28 24.88
C ILE A 215 16.31 28.77 25.56
N SER A 216 16.36 29.18 26.83
CA SER A 216 15.17 29.68 27.54
C SER A 216 14.53 30.87 26.82
N ARG A 217 15.35 31.79 26.29
CA ARG A 217 14.88 32.93 25.50
C ARG A 217 14.22 32.47 24.19
N SER A 218 14.83 31.52 23.48
CA SER A 218 14.28 31.00 22.22
C SER A 218 12.97 30.22 22.43
N LEU A 219 12.90 29.42 23.51
CA LEU A 219 11.66 28.74 23.93
C LEU A 219 10.55 29.74 24.24
N GLN A 220 10.85 30.81 24.99
CA GLN A 220 9.86 31.86 25.30
C GLN A 220 9.37 32.56 24.02
N GLN A 221 10.29 32.98 23.14
CA GLN A 221 9.92 33.63 21.88
C GLN A 221 9.06 32.74 20.99
N THR A 222 9.28 31.42 21.03
CA THR A 222 8.49 30.45 20.27
C THR A 222 7.10 30.26 20.89
N GLU A 223 7.01 30.21 22.22
CA GLU A 223 5.74 30.18 22.95
C GLU A 223 4.91 31.44 22.68
N ASP A 224 5.52 32.61 22.79
CA ASP A 224 4.83 33.90 22.56
C ASP A 224 4.31 33.93 21.11
N TRP A 225 5.13 33.53 20.14
CA TRP A 225 4.71 33.44 18.74
C TRP A 225 3.54 32.45 18.54
N LEU A 226 3.54 31.29 19.21
CA LEU A 226 2.45 30.31 19.11
C LEU A 226 1.08 30.88 19.57
N TYR A 227 1.07 31.83 20.50
CA TYR A 227 -0.15 32.45 21.03
C TYR A 227 -0.50 33.79 20.38
N GLU A 228 0.39 34.37 19.58
CA GLU A 228 0.17 35.62 18.85
C GLU A 228 0.03 35.36 17.34
N ASP A 229 1.12 35.45 16.58
CA ASP A 229 1.11 35.36 15.11
C ASP A 229 1.03 33.91 14.58
N GLY A 230 1.25 32.92 15.43
CA GLY A 230 1.41 31.52 15.10
C GLY A 230 0.14 30.67 15.18
N ASP A 231 -1.06 31.26 15.19
CA ASP A 231 -2.29 30.47 15.33
C ASP A 231 -2.64 29.69 14.05
N ASP A 232 -2.54 30.35 12.90
CA ASP A 232 -2.92 29.87 11.55
C ASP A 232 -1.73 29.80 10.58
N GLU A 233 -0.54 29.52 11.11
CA GLU A 233 0.69 29.45 10.33
C GLU A 233 0.87 28.13 9.56
N THR A 234 1.82 28.13 8.63
CA THR A 234 2.04 26.97 7.75
C THR A 234 2.73 25.80 8.47
N GLU A 235 2.51 24.57 7.97
CA GLU A 235 3.23 23.36 8.45
C GLU A 235 4.75 23.58 8.49
N ASN A 236 5.29 24.23 7.46
CA ASN A 236 6.72 24.52 7.35
C ASN A 236 7.19 25.52 8.42
N ALA A 237 6.40 26.55 8.73
CA ALA A 237 6.75 27.53 9.77
C ALA A 237 6.89 26.86 11.15
N TYR A 238 5.95 26.00 11.54
CA TYR A 238 6.05 25.22 12.78
C TYR A 238 7.27 24.29 12.77
N SER A 239 7.49 23.59 11.64
CA SER A 239 8.58 22.62 11.50
C SER A 239 9.96 23.29 11.56
N SER A 240 10.14 24.44 10.88
CA SER A 240 11.40 25.18 10.92
C SER A 240 11.73 25.68 12.32
N ARG A 241 10.75 26.24 13.04
CA ARG A 241 10.95 26.67 14.44
C ARG A 241 11.31 25.51 15.37
N LEU A 242 10.68 24.35 15.18
CA LEU A 242 11.02 23.15 15.94
C LEU A 242 12.48 22.74 15.70
N GLU A 243 12.92 22.77 14.45
CA GLU A 243 14.29 22.42 14.08
C GLU A 243 15.30 23.43 14.63
N ASP A 244 15.00 24.72 14.58
CA ASP A 244 15.84 25.77 15.17
C ASP A 244 16.03 25.56 16.67
N LEU A 245 14.98 25.19 17.40
CA LEU A 245 15.08 24.85 18.83
C LEU A 245 15.91 23.59 19.05
N LYS A 246 15.71 22.54 18.25
CA LYS A 246 16.49 21.31 18.34
C LYS A 246 17.97 21.54 18.11
N MET A 247 18.36 22.36 17.13
CA MET A 247 19.77 22.68 16.89
C MET A 247 20.46 23.29 18.13
N LEU A 248 19.72 24.01 18.97
CA LEU A 248 20.25 24.57 20.22
C LEU A 248 20.29 23.54 21.36
N VAL A 249 19.30 22.65 21.44
CA VAL A 249 19.13 21.69 22.54
C VAL A 249 19.90 20.40 22.33
N ASP A 250 20.00 19.92 21.08
CA ASP A 250 20.59 18.64 20.72
C ASP A 250 22.04 18.47 21.22
N PRO A 251 22.94 19.48 21.18
CA PRO A 251 24.26 19.33 21.77
C PRO A 251 24.22 18.98 23.27
N ILE A 252 23.30 19.60 24.02
CA ILE A 252 23.14 19.37 25.46
C ILE A 252 22.52 17.99 25.70
N GLU A 253 21.49 17.63 24.94
CA GLU A 253 20.87 16.32 25.02
C GLU A 253 21.85 15.20 24.67
N ASN A 254 22.73 15.42 23.70
CA ASN A 254 23.80 14.50 23.34
C ASN A 254 24.82 14.34 24.47
N ARG A 255 25.27 15.42 25.11
CA ARG A 255 26.13 15.35 26.31
C ARG A 255 25.47 14.55 27.44
N TYR A 256 24.18 14.79 27.68
CA TYR A 256 23.40 14.09 28.70
C TYR A 256 23.30 12.58 28.41
N LYS A 257 22.90 12.21 27.19
CA LYS A 257 22.76 10.81 26.78
C LYS A 257 24.11 10.08 26.75
N ASP A 258 25.17 10.78 26.35
CA ASP A 258 26.49 10.18 26.25
C ASP A 258 27.06 9.79 27.61
N GLU A 259 26.69 10.46 28.72
CA GLU A 259 27.20 10.09 30.06
C GLU A 259 26.93 8.62 30.40
N GLU A 260 25.68 8.16 30.24
CA GLU A 260 25.32 6.76 30.49
C GLU A 260 25.85 5.84 29.37
N ALA A 261 25.71 6.26 28.10
CA ALA A 261 26.17 5.46 26.97
C ALA A 261 27.68 5.19 27.01
N ARG A 262 28.46 6.16 27.50
CA ARG A 262 29.90 6.07 27.69
C ARG A 262 30.24 5.13 28.83
N ALA A 263 29.55 5.23 29.97
CA ALA A 263 29.72 4.29 31.07
C ALA A 263 29.47 2.84 30.62
N GLN A 264 28.45 2.62 29.79
CA GLN A 264 28.18 1.30 29.20
C GLN A 264 29.29 0.88 28.22
N ALA A 265 29.68 1.74 27.28
CA ALA A 265 30.74 1.43 26.32
C ALA A 265 32.08 1.11 27.02
N THR A 266 32.40 1.81 28.11
CA THR A 266 33.57 1.52 28.96
C THR A 266 33.49 0.12 29.56
N ARG A 267 32.34 -0.28 30.11
CA ARG A 267 32.12 -1.64 30.64
C ARG A 267 32.32 -2.70 29.55
N ASP A 268 31.76 -2.45 28.36
CA ASP A 268 31.85 -3.38 27.23
C ASP A 268 33.29 -3.55 26.74
N LEU A 269 34.06 -2.46 26.62
CA LEU A 269 35.48 -2.52 26.27
C LEU A 269 36.29 -3.29 27.31
N LEU A 270 36.06 -3.05 28.60
CA LEU A 270 36.75 -3.77 29.68
C LEU A 270 36.42 -5.26 29.67
N ASN A 271 35.16 -5.63 29.42
CA ASN A 271 34.75 -7.02 29.29
C ASN A 271 35.45 -7.68 28.08
N CYS A 272 35.47 -7.02 26.93
CA CYS A 272 36.19 -7.47 25.73
C CYS A 272 37.69 -7.72 26.02
N ILE A 273 38.34 -6.80 26.74
CA ILE A 273 39.74 -6.96 27.17
C ILE A 273 39.91 -8.20 28.07
N VAL A 274 39.00 -8.42 29.02
CA VAL A 274 39.06 -9.59 29.92
C VAL A 274 38.87 -10.89 29.13
N GLU A 275 37.89 -10.93 28.22
CA GLU A 275 37.62 -12.11 27.38
C GLU A 275 38.84 -12.49 26.54
N HIS A 276 39.45 -11.52 25.85
CA HIS A 276 40.66 -11.76 25.07
C HIS A 276 41.83 -12.22 25.95
N ARG A 277 42.05 -11.62 27.12
CA ARG A 277 43.09 -12.05 28.07
C ARG A 277 42.87 -13.48 28.58
N MET A 278 41.63 -13.89 28.83
CA MET A 278 41.31 -15.25 29.26
C MET A 278 41.56 -16.27 28.14
N SER A 279 41.39 -15.87 26.88
CA SER A 279 41.64 -16.75 25.73
C SER A 279 43.14 -17.08 25.53
N VAL A 280 44.05 -16.20 25.98
CA VAL A 280 45.51 -16.32 25.80
C VAL A 280 46.08 -17.62 26.34
N GLY A 281 45.54 -18.15 27.45
CA GLY A 281 46.01 -19.41 28.05
C GLY A 281 45.91 -20.63 27.11
N SER A 282 45.12 -20.53 26.03
CA SER A 282 44.95 -21.59 25.02
C SER A 282 45.76 -21.36 23.74
N LEU A 283 46.60 -20.33 23.69
CA LEU A 283 47.31 -19.89 22.47
C LEU A 283 48.83 -20.11 22.54
N PRO A 284 49.51 -20.17 21.38
CA PRO A 284 50.97 -20.14 21.33
C PRO A 284 51.53 -18.88 22.01
N PRO A 285 52.73 -18.95 22.63
CA PRO A 285 53.29 -17.82 23.38
C PRO A 285 53.36 -16.51 22.60
N ASN A 286 53.73 -16.57 21.32
CA ASN A 286 53.86 -15.38 20.46
C ASN A 286 52.51 -14.70 20.15
N ASP A 287 51.48 -15.50 19.86
CA ASP A 287 50.15 -14.98 19.55
C ASP A 287 49.47 -14.44 20.81
N GLY A 288 49.67 -15.16 21.93
CA GLY A 288 49.25 -14.73 23.26
C GLY A 288 49.87 -13.40 23.67
N GLU A 289 51.18 -13.23 23.46
CA GLU A 289 51.89 -11.98 23.75
C GLU A 289 51.38 -10.81 22.89
N GLN A 290 51.09 -11.05 21.60
CA GLN A 290 50.51 -10.02 20.73
C GLN A 290 49.11 -9.58 21.19
N ILE A 291 48.24 -10.52 21.57
CA ILE A 291 46.91 -10.21 22.10
C ILE A 291 47.00 -9.44 23.41
N LEU A 292 47.90 -9.84 24.32
CA LEU A 292 48.13 -9.11 25.57
C LEU A 292 48.62 -7.68 25.32
N ASN A 293 49.50 -7.48 24.34
CA ASN A 293 49.99 -6.15 23.97
C ASN A 293 48.86 -5.26 23.45
N GLU A 294 48.01 -5.74 22.55
CA GLU A 294 46.85 -4.96 22.07
C GLU A 294 45.84 -4.67 23.19
N CYS A 295 45.57 -5.64 24.08
CA CYS A 295 44.74 -5.43 25.27
C CYS A 295 45.31 -4.34 26.18
N ASN A 296 46.62 -4.35 26.43
CA ASN A 296 47.29 -3.35 27.27
C ASN A 296 47.22 -1.95 26.65
N LYS A 297 47.42 -1.83 25.33
CA LYS A 297 47.27 -0.56 24.60
C LYS A 297 45.85 -0.02 24.71
N ALA A 298 44.84 -0.88 24.55
CA ALA A 298 43.44 -0.48 24.66
C ALA A 298 43.08 -0.02 26.08
N GLU A 299 43.53 -0.76 27.10
CA GLU A 299 43.32 -0.39 28.49
C GLU A 299 44.02 0.93 28.85
N GLN A 300 45.25 1.13 28.39
CA GLN A 300 45.99 2.37 28.62
C GLN A 300 45.31 3.56 27.95
N TRP A 301 44.91 3.43 26.68
CA TRP A 301 44.17 4.46 25.96
C TRP A 301 42.88 4.85 26.69
N LEU A 302 42.11 3.85 27.16
CA LEU A 302 40.87 4.08 27.89
C LEU A 302 41.12 4.84 29.19
N ARG A 303 42.14 4.45 29.96
CA ARG A 303 42.52 5.12 31.21
C ARG A 303 42.92 6.58 30.97
N GLU A 304 43.79 6.83 29.99
CA GLU A 304 44.27 8.18 29.66
C GLU A 304 43.12 9.09 29.22
N ARG A 305 42.25 8.61 28.33
CA ARG A 305 41.09 9.38 27.84
C ARG A 305 40.04 9.60 28.92
N THR A 306 39.81 8.63 29.79
CA THR A 306 38.90 8.77 30.94
C THR A 306 39.40 9.85 31.90
N GLN A 307 40.69 9.85 32.21
CA GLN A 307 41.28 10.89 33.07
C GLN A 307 41.18 12.29 32.46
N GLN A 308 41.40 12.42 31.15
CA GLN A 308 41.19 13.69 30.44
C GLN A 308 39.72 14.14 30.55
N GLN A 309 38.78 13.21 30.36
CA GLN A 309 37.36 13.49 30.46
C GLN A 309 36.90 13.89 31.86
N GLU A 310 37.43 13.26 32.91
CA GLU A 310 37.12 13.57 34.31
C GLU A 310 37.62 14.97 34.73
N SER A 311 38.59 15.53 34.01
CA SER A 311 39.08 16.88 34.24
C SER A 311 38.18 17.98 33.67
N LEU A 312 37.21 17.62 32.81
CA LEU A 312 36.32 18.56 32.14
C LEU A 312 34.97 18.69 32.86
N SER A 313 34.31 19.84 32.68
CA SER A 313 32.95 20.03 33.17
C SER A 313 31.93 19.29 32.30
N LYS A 314 30.85 18.82 32.92
CA LYS A 314 29.77 18.07 32.24
C LYS A 314 29.02 18.88 31.17
N ASN A 315 29.16 20.20 31.20
CA ASN A 315 28.54 21.12 30.24
C ASN A 315 29.44 21.47 29.05
N THR A 316 30.55 20.78 28.88
CA THR A 316 31.40 20.87 27.69
C THR A 316 31.30 19.57 26.91
N ASP A 317 31.53 19.65 25.60
CA ASP A 317 31.52 18.46 24.75
C ASP A 317 32.57 17.44 25.26
N PRO A 318 32.18 16.17 25.43
CA PRO A 318 33.09 15.10 25.76
C PRO A 318 34.31 15.04 24.82
N VAL A 319 35.48 14.81 25.40
CA VAL A 319 36.71 14.45 24.65
C VAL A 319 36.82 12.95 24.39
N LEU A 320 35.99 12.18 25.09
CA LEU A 320 35.82 10.75 24.93
C LEU A 320 34.32 10.49 24.79
N TRP A 321 33.86 10.30 23.55
CA TRP A 321 32.48 9.94 23.27
C TRP A 321 32.30 8.42 23.38
N SER A 322 31.07 7.99 23.70
CA SER A 322 30.72 6.57 23.67
C SER A 322 30.99 5.90 22.31
N SER A 323 30.83 6.65 21.20
CA SER A 323 31.16 6.20 19.85
C SER A 323 32.65 5.88 19.68
N ASP A 324 33.54 6.65 20.30
CA ASP A 324 34.99 6.44 20.23
C ASP A 324 35.38 5.16 20.96
N ILE A 325 34.77 4.90 22.12
CA ILE A 325 35.01 3.69 22.91
C ILE A 325 34.48 2.45 22.17
N LYS A 326 33.29 2.54 21.57
CA LYS A 326 32.72 1.46 20.75
C LYS A 326 33.63 1.12 19.58
N LYS A 327 34.09 2.14 18.84
CA LYS A 327 35.05 1.97 17.76
C LYS A 327 36.35 1.32 18.24
N MET A 328 36.88 1.75 19.39
CA MET A 328 38.07 1.13 19.98
C MET A 328 37.85 -0.36 20.34
N THR A 329 36.64 -0.70 20.79
CA THR A 329 36.25 -2.08 21.09
C THR A 329 36.23 -2.94 19.83
N GLU A 330 35.63 -2.43 18.75
CA GLU A 330 35.58 -3.08 17.44
C GLU A 330 37.00 -3.26 16.86
N ASP A 331 37.85 -2.24 16.95
CA ASP A 331 39.24 -2.28 16.48
C ASP A 331 40.07 -3.31 17.27
N LEU A 332 39.89 -3.40 18.58
CA LEU A 332 40.55 -4.41 19.42
C LEU A 332 40.11 -5.82 19.03
N ASP A 333 38.80 -6.05 18.94
CA ASP A 333 38.23 -7.36 18.59
C ASP A 333 38.68 -7.82 17.20
N LEU A 334 38.70 -6.92 16.21
CA LEU A 334 39.17 -7.21 14.87
C LEU A 334 40.66 -7.60 14.86
N LYS A 335 41.50 -6.88 15.59
CA LYS A 335 42.93 -7.20 15.69
C LYS A 335 43.16 -8.55 16.36
N CYS A 336 42.48 -8.82 17.47
CA CYS A 336 42.56 -10.11 18.16
C CYS A 336 42.10 -11.25 17.26
N LYS A 337 40.99 -11.08 16.53
CA LYS A 337 40.51 -12.06 15.54
C LYS A 337 41.50 -12.29 14.39
N ASN A 338 42.18 -11.25 13.91
CA ASN A 338 43.18 -11.39 12.84
C ASN A 338 44.40 -12.18 13.31
N ILE A 339 44.87 -11.96 14.54
CA ILE A 339 45.96 -12.74 15.15
C ILE A 339 45.55 -14.23 15.23
N LEU A 340 44.30 -14.50 15.64
CA LEU A 340 43.75 -15.86 15.71
C LEU A 340 43.53 -16.50 14.33
N GLY A 341 43.03 -15.74 13.36
CA GLY A 341 42.65 -16.15 12.01
C GLY A 341 43.81 -16.32 11.03
N SER A 342 44.99 -15.77 11.35
CA SER A 342 46.24 -16.00 10.60
C SER A 342 46.66 -17.48 10.57
N ARG A 343 45.98 -18.35 11.33
CA ARG A 343 46.15 -19.82 11.32
C ARG A 343 45.30 -20.56 10.27
N THR A 344 44.29 -19.93 9.65
CA THR A 344 43.35 -20.63 8.73
C THR A 344 43.70 -20.56 7.25
N SER A 345 44.82 -19.97 6.85
CA SER A 345 45.32 -20.13 5.47
C SER A 345 46.17 -21.40 5.36
N PRO A 346 45.71 -22.46 4.65
CA PRO A 346 46.54 -23.62 4.40
C PRO A 346 47.59 -23.22 3.35
N ASN A 347 48.87 -23.26 3.73
CA ASN A 347 49.96 -23.17 2.77
C ASN A 347 49.96 -24.46 1.94
N PRO A 348 49.83 -24.42 0.60
CA PRO A 348 49.96 -25.59 -0.23
C PRO A 348 51.45 -25.95 -0.36
N GLU A 349 51.69 -27.26 -0.54
CA GLU A 349 52.95 -27.90 -0.91
C GLU A 349 53.85 -28.40 0.23
N ASP A 350 53.80 -29.73 0.45
CA ASP A 350 54.94 -30.55 0.05
C ASP A 350 54.52 -32.03 -0.12
N HIS A 351 54.11 -32.40 -1.34
CA HIS A 351 54.11 -33.80 -1.78
C HIS A 351 55.25 -33.98 -2.78
N LYS A 352 56.46 -34.22 -2.26
CA LYS A 352 57.54 -34.86 -3.01
C LYS A 352 57.89 -36.21 -2.39
N GLY A 353 57.30 -37.24 -3.02
CA GLY A 353 58.00 -38.44 -3.48
C GLY A 353 58.61 -39.36 -2.45
N THR A 354 58.03 -40.56 -2.33
CA THR A 354 58.79 -41.79 -2.62
C THR A 354 57.80 -42.89 -3.04
N GLY A 355 57.80 -43.24 -4.32
CA GLY A 355 57.22 -44.49 -4.79
C GLY A 355 58.18 -45.66 -4.52
N PRO A 356 57.65 -46.89 -4.40
CA PRO A 356 58.42 -48.08 -4.06
C PRO A 356 59.35 -48.58 -5.17
#